data_AF-A0A1Y3B6X5-F1
#
_entry.id   AF-A0A1Y3B6X5-F1
#
_cell.length_a   1.000
_cell.length_b   1.000
_cell.length_c   1.000
_cell.angle_alpha   90.00
_cell.angle_beta   90.00
_cell.angle_gamma   90.00
#
_symmetry.space_group_name_H-M   'P 1'
#
loop_
_entity.id
_entity.type
_entity.pdbx_description
1 polymer ?
#
loop_
_entity_poly.entity_id
_entity_poly.type
_entity_poly.pdbx_seq_one_letter_code
_entity_poly.pdbx_strand_id
1 'polypeptide(L)'
;MSDGQRVPIITYLHRNNGHMIIRSTTYNSNRLPLRDLYHEKIFDDKRNSLFEFNVAANVPSLEDVERAHTKLRKACFKAIKINQQQQRRPHHNEQLELHYNIDYCKHFWTKCSSWLYMMAKLLKLSSRLAEIVHRRESIGLVEKFDSNWNCLLSSLVQIFLDPERRTIKGFQQLLSKEWLYLSGYKRMD
;
A
#
# COMPACT_ATOMS: atom_id res chain seq x y z
N MET A 1 -25.72 17.40 -7.34
CA MET A 1 -24.25 17.41 -7.52
C MET A 1 -23.78 16.01 -7.19
N SER A 2 -23.13 15.32 -8.12
CA SER A 2 -22.61 13.97 -7.87
C SER A 2 -21.59 14.04 -6.73
N ASP A 3 -21.64 13.11 -5.78
CA ASP A 3 -20.75 13.04 -4.60
C ASP A 3 -19.27 12.74 -4.96
N GLY A 4 -18.70 13.40 -5.97
CA GLY A 4 -17.30 13.23 -6.37
C GLY A 4 -16.88 11.78 -6.65
N GLN A 5 -17.83 10.89 -6.94
CA GLN A 5 -17.58 9.46 -7.14
C GLN A 5 -16.75 9.28 -8.42
N ARG A 6 -15.52 8.78 -8.27
CA ARG A 6 -14.69 8.38 -9.41
C ARG A 6 -15.28 7.10 -9.99
N VAL A 7 -15.56 7.14 -11.29
CA VAL A 7 -15.99 5.97 -12.06
C VAL A 7 -14.94 4.85 -11.97
N PRO A 8 -15.35 3.57 -12.04
CA PRO A 8 -14.40 2.47 -12.15
C PRO A 8 -13.49 2.64 -13.37
N ILE A 9 -12.18 2.47 -13.17
CA ILE A 9 -11.17 2.60 -14.23
C ILE A 9 -10.27 1.38 -14.23
N ILE A 10 -10.09 0.76 -15.40
CA ILE A 10 -9.04 -0.25 -15.61
C ILE A 10 -7.68 0.45 -15.59
N THR A 11 -6.84 0.05 -14.65
CA THR A 11 -5.52 0.67 -14.43
C THR A 11 -4.37 -0.20 -14.90
N TYR A 12 -4.59 -1.50 -15.05
CA TYR A 12 -3.58 -2.45 -15.49
C TYR A 12 -4.23 -3.64 -16.21
N LEU A 13 -3.52 -4.18 -17.20
CA LEU A 13 -3.84 -5.40 -17.93
C LEU A 13 -2.61 -6.31 -17.90
N HIS A 14 -2.75 -7.48 -17.29
CA HIS A 14 -1.71 -8.51 -17.25
C HIS A 14 -1.70 -9.26 -18.59
N ARG A 15 -0.71 -8.94 -19.44
CA ARG A 15 -0.66 -9.36 -20.85
C ARG A 15 -0.70 -10.88 -21.05
N ASN A 16 -0.24 -11.66 -20.08
CA ASN A 16 -0.12 -13.11 -20.24
C ASN A 16 -1.45 -13.86 -20.11
N ASN A 17 -2.41 -13.32 -19.37
CA ASN A 17 -3.69 -14.00 -19.09
C ASN A 17 -4.93 -13.11 -19.30
N GLY A 18 -4.76 -11.80 -19.56
CA GLY A 18 -5.87 -10.88 -19.77
C GLY A 18 -6.55 -10.37 -18.49
N HIS A 19 -6.09 -10.79 -17.30
CA HIS A 19 -6.64 -10.29 -16.04
C HIS A 19 -6.25 -8.82 -15.82
N MET A 20 -7.15 -8.09 -15.15
CA MET A 20 -7.07 -6.64 -15.00
C MET A 20 -7.06 -6.22 -13.54
N ILE A 21 -6.59 -4.99 -13.31
CA ILE A 21 -6.78 -4.27 -12.04
C ILE A 21 -7.70 -3.09 -12.33
N ILE A 22 -8.84 -3.05 -11.66
CA ILE A 22 -9.79 -1.94 -11.68
C ILE A 22 -9.67 -1.17 -10.37
N ARG A 23 -9.66 0.15 -10.43
CA ARG A 23 -9.83 1.03 -9.27
C ARG A 23 -11.18 1.71 -9.33
N SER A 24 -11.87 1.81 -8.19
CA SER A 24 -13.17 2.47 -8.11
C SER A 24 -13.37 3.12 -6.75
N THR A 25 -14.14 4.22 -6.74
CA THR A 25 -14.76 4.68 -5.50
C THR A 25 -15.78 3.66 -4.99
N THR A 26 -16.08 3.68 -3.69
CA THR A 26 -17.25 2.96 -3.16
C THR A 26 -18.50 3.55 -3.82
N TYR A 27 -19.19 2.71 -4.57
CA TYR A 27 -20.48 3.00 -5.17
C TYR A 27 -21.57 2.33 -4.33
N ASN A 28 -22.82 2.75 -4.49
CA ASN A 28 -23.92 2.18 -3.72
C ASN A 28 -24.21 0.75 -4.23
N SER A 29 -23.58 -0.25 -3.60
CA SER A 29 -23.65 -1.67 -3.96
C SER A 29 -25.06 -2.24 -3.96
N ASN A 30 -26.02 -1.56 -3.34
CA ASN A 30 -27.45 -1.89 -3.42
C ASN A 30 -28.07 -1.65 -4.80
N ARG A 31 -27.34 -1.01 -5.74
CA ARG A 31 -27.84 -0.74 -7.09
C ARG A 31 -27.30 -1.72 -8.14
N LEU A 32 -25.99 -1.92 -8.27
CA LEU A 32 -25.35 -2.84 -9.24
C LEU A 32 -23.89 -3.15 -8.84
N PRO A 33 -23.37 -4.39 -8.93
CA PRO A 33 -21.95 -4.72 -8.74
C PRO A 33 -21.03 -4.10 -9.82
N LEU A 34 -19.71 -4.02 -9.56
CA LEU A 34 -18.74 -3.41 -10.50
C LEU A 34 -18.78 -4.05 -11.86
N ARG A 35 -18.95 -5.39 -11.89
CA ARG A 35 -18.98 -6.16 -13.15
C ARG A 35 -20.04 -5.61 -14.11
N ASP A 36 -21.19 -5.22 -13.57
CA ASP A 36 -22.36 -4.78 -14.35
C ASP A 36 -22.21 -3.34 -14.86
N LEU A 37 -21.17 -2.62 -14.41
CA LEU A 37 -20.81 -1.30 -14.94
C LEU A 37 -19.99 -1.38 -16.23
N TYR A 38 -19.52 -2.58 -16.60
CA TYR A 38 -18.75 -2.84 -17.80
C TYR A 38 -19.58 -3.69 -18.76
N HIS A 39 -19.28 -3.56 -20.07
CA HIS A 39 -19.91 -4.42 -21.06
C HIS A 39 -19.57 -5.90 -20.76
N GLU A 40 -20.55 -6.80 -20.86
CA GLU A 40 -20.40 -8.25 -20.62
C GLU A 40 -19.20 -8.90 -21.34
N LYS A 41 -18.74 -8.34 -22.47
CA LYS A 41 -17.57 -8.82 -23.19
C LYS A 41 -16.23 -8.60 -22.45
N ILE A 42 -16.21 -7.70 -21.47
CA ILE A 42 -15.04 -7.41 -20.63
C ILE A 42 -14.91 -8.47 -19.53
N PHE A 43 -16.03 -8.88 -18.93
CA PHE A 43 -16.07 -9.88 -17.87
C PHE A 43 -17.02 -11.04 -18.20
N ASP A 44 -16.43 -12.17 -18.56
CA ASP A 44 -17.11 -13.46 -18.74
C ASP A 44 -16.70 -14.39 -17.60
N ASP A 45 -17.66 -14.98 -16.88
CA ASP A 45 -17.41 -15.89 -15.76
C ASP A 45 -16.50 -17.07 -16.13
N LYS A 46 -16.39 -17.39 -17.42
CA LYS A 46 -15.55 -18.48 -17.91
C LYS A 46 -14.11 -18.08 -18.20
N ARG A 47 -13.82 -16.80 -18.44
CA ARG A 47 -12.51 -16.35 -18.97
C ARG A 47 -11.91 -15.16 -18.24
N ASN A 48 -12.74 -14.30 -17.64
CA ASN A 48 -12.30 -13.09 -16.98
C ASN A 48 -13.32 -12.69 -15.91
N SER A 49 -13.40 -13.45 -14.82
CA SER A 49 -14.21 -13.06 -13.66
C SER A 49 -13.61 -11.86 -12.93
N LEU A 50 -14.40 -11.25 -12.04
CA LEU A 50 -14.00 -10.07 -11.28
C LEU A 50 -14.14 -10.32 -9.77
N PHE A 51 -13.00 -10.31 -9.08
CA PHE A 51 -12.95 -10.30 -7.63
C PHE A 51 -12.98 -8.88 -7.08
N GLU A 52 -14.12 -8.48 -6.51
CA GLU A 52 -14.25 -7.19 -5.83
C GLU A 52 -13.64 -7.22 -4.43
N PHE A 53 -12.68 -6.32 -4.21
CA PHE A 53 -11.94 -6.23 -2.98
C PHE A 53 -12.23 -4.91 -2.26
N ASN A 54 -12.95 -5.01 -1.13
CA ASN A 54 -13.15 -3.89 -0.21
C ASN A 54 -11.85 -3.55 0.52
N VAL A 55 -11.19 -2.48 0.10
CA VAL A 55 -9.88 -2.09 0.61
C VAL A 55 -9.95 -1.62 2.05
N ALA A 56 -10.94 -0.80 2.40
CA ALA A 56 -11.06 -0.18 3.72
C ALA A 56 -11.19 -1.21 4.86
N ALA A 57 -11.79 -2.38 4.60
CA ALA A 57 -11.93 -3.44 5.58
C ALA A 57 -10.62 -4.22 5.86
N ASN A 58 -9.61 -4.09 4.99
CA ASN A 58 -8.42 -4.95 5.01
C ASN A 58 -7.12 -4.20 5.30
N VAL A 59 -7.12 -2.87 5.22
CA VAL A 59 -5.95 -2.00 5.42
C VAL A 59 -6.02 -1.25 6.76
N PRO A 60 -4.89 -0.84 7.35
CA PRO A 60 -4.92 0.03 8.53
C PRO A 60 -5.56 1.39 8.22
N SER A 61 -6.10 2.05 9.25
CA SER A 61 -6.56 3.43 9.12
C SER A 61 -5.38 4.37 8.86
N LEU A 62 -5.61 5.51 8.19
CA LEU A 62 -4.57 6.53 8.00
C LEU A 62 -4.07 7.09 9.34
N GLU A 63 -4.97 7.26 10.31
CA GLU A 63 -4.61 7.71 11.65
C GLU A 63 -3.63 6.76 12.36
N ASP A 64 -3.85 5.44 12.22
CA ASP A 64 -2.95 4.44 12.81
C ASP A 64 -1.59 4.43 12.13
N VAL A 65 -1.56 4.64 10.81
CA VAL A 65 -0.33 4.74 10.01
C VAL A 65 0.46 5.97 10.43
N GLU A 66 -0.17 7.13 10.55
CA GLU A 66 0.45 8.38 11.03
C GLU A 66 0.97 8.26 12.46
N ARG A 67 0.20 7.62 13.35
CA ARG A 67 0.59 7.37 14.74
C ARG A 67 1.80 6.43 14.80
N ALA A 68 1.81 5.35 14.02
CA ALA A 68 2.92 4.41 13.96
C ALA A 68 4.18 5.06 13.38
N HIS A 69 4.04 5.81 12.29
CA HIS A 69 5.13 6.57 11.68
C HIS A 69 5.73 7.59 12.66
N THR A 70 4.88 8.33 13.38
CA THR A 70 5.34 9.32 14.36
C THR A 70 6.11 8.67 15.51
N LYS A 71 5.67 7.51 16.00
CA LYS A 71 6.39 6.73 17.02
C LYS A 71 7.75 6.27 16.51
N LEU A 72 7.81 5.72 15.29
CA LEU A 72 9.06 5.31 14.64
C LEU A 72 10.02 6.50 14.50
N ARG A 73 9.55 7.61 13.93
CA ARG A 73 10.33 8.83 13.73
C ARG A 73 10.96 9.33 15.04
N LYS A 74 10.17 9.42 16.11
CA LYS A 74 10.66 9.82 17.45
C LYS A 74 11.70 8.84 17.99
N ALA A 75 11.50 7.54 17.81
CA ALA A 75 12.45 6.52 18.25
C ALA A 75 13.78 6.62 17.48
N CYS A 76 13.75 6.79 16.16
CA CYS A 76 14.94 6.98 15.33
C CYS A 76 15.74 8.22 15.73
N PHE A 77 15.07 9.37 15.93
CA PHE A 77 15.77 10.58 16.38
C PHE A 77 16.43 10.40 17.75
N LYS A 78 15.75 9.73 18.68
CA LYS A 78 16.33 9.41 19.99
C LYS A 78 17.56 8.50 19.85
N ALA A 79 17.53 7.52 18.96
CA ALA A 79 18.65 6.62 18.67
C ALA A 79 19.88 7.35 18.15
N ILE A 80 19.68 8.20 17.14
CA ILE A 80 20.76 9.00 16.56
C ILE A 80 21.41 9.87 17.63
N LYS A 81 20.59 10.54 18.47
CA LYS A 81 21.10 11.40 19.55
C LYS A 81 21.91 10.62 20.60
N ILE A 82 21.44 9.43 21.00
CA ILE A 82 22.14 8.58 21.97
C ILE A 82 23.47 8.09 21.39
N ASN A 83 23.49 7.60 20.16
CA ASN A 83 24.71 7.14 19.50
C ASN A 83 25.77 8.26 19.40
N GLN A 84 25.34 9.48 19.05
CA GLN A 84 26.22 10.66 19.02
C GLN A 84 26.78 11.02 20.40
N GLN A 85 25.99 10.85 21.47
CA GLN A 85 26.43 11.10 22.84
C GLN A 85 27.41 10.01 23.32
N GLN A 86 27.19 8.75 22.97
CA GLN A 86 28.07 7.64 23.33
C GLN A 86 29.45 7.79 22.69
N GLN A 87 29.54 8.21 21.41
CA GLN A 87 30.82 8.47 20.75
C GLN A 87 31.68 9.56 21.43
N ARG A 88 31.07 10.39 22.29
CA ARG A 88 31.77 11.45 23.02
C ARG A 88 32.17 11.06 24.44
N ARG A 89 31.72 9.91 24.95
CA ARG A 89 32.01 9.47 26.33
C ARG A 89 33.25 8.57 26.37
N PRO A 90 34.14 8.73 27.35
CA PRO A 90 35.22 7.77 27.58
C PRO A 90 34.63 6.43 28.03
N HIS A 91 35.07 5.34 27.40
CA HIS A 91 34.62 3.98 27.71
C HIS A 91 34.93 3.65 29.17
N HIS A 92 33.89 3.44 29.97
CA HIS A 92 34.05 3.02 31.36
C HIS A 92 33.01 1.94 31.65
N ASN A 93 33.47 0.69 31.59
CA ASN A 93 32.77 -0.55 31.91
C ASN A 93 31.89 -1.16 30.79
N GLU A 94 32.48 -2.09 30.04
CA GLU A 94 31.88 -2.79 28.89
C GLU A 94 30.59 -3.56 29.24
N GLN A 95 30.49 -4.15 30.44
CA GLN A 95 29.31 -4.94 30.83
C GLN A 95 28.06 -4.08 31.03
N LEU A 96 28.23 -2.90 31.64
CA LEU A 96 27.13 -1.94 31.83
C LEU A 96 26.70 -1.33 30.49
N GLU A 97 27.65 -1.05 29.60
CA GLU A 97 27.38 -0.58 28.24
C GLU A 97 26.58 -1.62 27.44
N LEU A 98 26.95 -2.91 27.53
CA LEU A 98 26.25 -3.99 26.85
C LEU A 98 24.80 -4.13 27.33
N HIS A 99 24.56 -4.14 28.65
CA HIS A 99 23.22 -4.27 29.21
C HIS A 99 22.32 -3.09 28.82
N TYR A 100 22.83 -1.86 28.93
CA TYR A 100 22.14 -0.65 28.49
C TYR A 100 21.77 -0.71 27.00
N ASN A 101 22.70 -1.16 26.15
CA ASN A 101 22.46 -1.29 24.71
C ASN A 101 21.38 -2.34 24.40
N ILE A 102 21.33 -3.45 25.13
CA ILE A 102 20.28 -4.49 24.95
C ILE A 102 18.90 -3.93 25.30
N ASP A 103 18.74 -3.29 26.44
CA ASP A 103 17.44 -2.73 26.87
C ASP A 103 17.01 -1.56 25.99
N TYR A 104 17.97 -0.75 25.55
CA TYR A 104 17.74 0.29 24.57
C TYR A 104 17.21 -0.27 23.24
N CYS A 105 17.88 -1.29 22.70
CA CYS A 105 17.47 -1.98 21.49
C CYS A 105 16.07 -2.59 21.64
N LYS A 106 15.79 -3.29 22.75
CA LYS A 106 14.44 -3.84 23.03
C LYS A 106 13.37 -2.75 23.04
N HIS A 107 13.66 -1.62 23.69
CA HIS A 107 12.73 -0.49 23.73
C HIS A 107 12.50 0.09 22.33
N PHE A 108 13.57 0.29 21.55
CA PHE A 108 13.48 0.79 20.17
C PHE A 108 12.62 -0.11 19.28
N TRP A 109 12.87 -1.42 19.27
CA TRP A 109 12.12 -2.37 18.45
C TRP A 109 10.64 -2.42 18.82
N THR A 110 10.31 -2.30 20.11
CA THR A 110 8.93 -2.18 20.58
C THR A 110 8.21 -0.95 20.03
N LYS A 111 8.93 0.16 19.77
CA LYS A 111 8.34 1.36 19.14
C LYS A 111 8.22 1.25 17.62
N CYS A 112 9.04 0.44 16.98
CA CYS A 112 9.07 0.27 15.53
C CYS A 112 8.14 -0.85 15.04
N SER A 113 7.83 -1.81 15.90
CA SER A 113 7.09 -3.04 15.56
C SER A 113 5.73 -2.76 14.93
N SER A 114 4.99 -1.75 15.39
CA SER A 114 3.67 -1.43 14.81
C SER A 114 3.76 -0.93 13.37
N TRP A 115 4.77 -0.11 13.05
CA TRP A 115 5.00 0.37 11.68
C TRP A 115 5.39 -0.80 10.77
N LEU A 116 6.38 -1.60 11.19
CA LEU A 116 6.85 -2.75 10.41
C LEU A 116 5.75 -3.78 10.20
N TYR A 117 4.92 -4.02 11.21
CA TYR A 117 3.75 -4.90 11.11
C TYR A 117 2.75 -4.41 10.05
N MET A 118 2.44 -3.11 10.03
CA MET A 118 1.56 -2.53 9.01
C MET A 118 2.15 -2.67 7.60
N MET A 119 3.46 -2.38 7.43
CA MET A 119 4.14 -2.55 6.14
C MET A 119 4.12 -4.01 5.68
N ALA A 120 4.44 -4.95 6.58
CA ALA A 120 4.38 -6.38 6.29
C ALA A 120 2.97 -6.84 5.90
N LYS A 121 1.94 -6.35 6.60
CA LYS A 121 0.53 -6.63 6.28
C LYS A 121 0.17 -6.15 4.87
N LEU A 122 0.54 -4.92 4.50
CA LEU A 122 0.26 -4.34 3.19
C LEU A 122 1.01 -5.04 2.04
N LEU A 123 2.28 -5.39 2.26
CA LEU A 123 3.07 -6.15 1.29
C LEU A 123 2.51 -7.56 1.08
N LYS A 124 2.17 -8.26 2.17
CA LYS A 124 1.54 -9.59 2.11
C LYS A 124 0.20 -9.55 1.39
N LEU A 125 -0.62 -8.52 1.67
CA LEU A 125 -1.89 -8.33 0.97
C LEU A 125 -1.67 -8.09 -0.53
N SER A 126 -0.77 -7.19 -0.89
CA SER A 126 -0.46 -6.86 -2.29
C SER A 126 0.08 -8.08 -3.06
N SER A 127 0.91 -8.89 -2.41
CA SER A 127 1.40 -10.16 -2.98
C SER A 127 0.26 -11.16 -3.24
N ARG A 128 -0.73 -11.25 -2.34
CA ARG A 128 -1.91 -12.11 -2.55
C ARG A 128 -2.78 -11.61 -3.70
N LEU A 129 -2.99 -10.30 -3.78
CA LEU A 129 -3.72 -9.69 -4.90
C LEU A 129 -3.01 -9.92 -6.24
N ALA A 130 -1.68 -9.82 -6.25
CA ALA A 130 -0.87 -10.16 -7.43
C ALA A 130 -1.02 -11.64 -7.82
N GLU A 131 -1.06 -12.56 -6.85
CA GLU A 131 -1.29 -13.97 -7.14
C GLU A 131 -2.68 -14.22 -7.75
N ILE A 132 -3.72 -13.53 -7.27
CA ILE A 132 -5.07 -13.59 -7.84
C ILE A 132 -5.04 -13.12 -9.30
N VAL A 133 -4.46 -11.94 -9.58
CA VAL A 133 -4.35 -11.42 -10.96
C VAL A 133 -3.50 -12.34 -11.83
N HIS A 134 -2.45 -12.95 -11.30
CA HIS A 134 -1.58 -13.82 -12.08
C HIS A 134 -2.24 -15.17 -12.44
N ARG A 135 -3.09 -15.72 -11.56
CA ARG A 135 -3.53 -17.13 -11.66
C ARG A 135 -5.03 -17.35 -11.75
N ARG A 136 -5.84 -16.39 -11.29
CA ARG A 136 -7.27 -16.64 -11.03
C ARG A 136 -8.17 -15.72 -11.85
N GLU A 137 -8.12 -14.43 -11.61
CA GLU A 137 -9.12 -13.50 -12.16
C GLU A 137 -8.71 -12.03 -12.06
N SER A 138 -9.50 -11.15 -12.69
CA SER A 138 -9.36 -9.70 -12.52
C SER A 138 -9.73 -9.25 -11.11
N ILE A 139 -9.15 -8.16 -10.63
CA ILE A 139 -9.46 -7.61 -9.30
C ILE A 139 -10.02 -6.18 -9.40
N GLY A 140 -11.03 -5.87 -8.59
CA GLY A 140 -11.58 -4.53 -8.40
C GLY A 140 -11.24 -3.98 -7.02
N LEU A 141 -10.37 -2.98 -6.94
CA LEU A 141 -10.01 -2.30 -5.70
C LEU A 141 -11.02 -1.18 -5.41
N VAL A 142 -11.78 -1.33 -4.33
CA VAL A 142 -12.85 -0.40 -3.96
C VAL A 142 -12.52 0.32 -2.66
N GLU A 143 -12.47 1.65 -2.72
CA GLU A 143 -12.21 2.54 -1.57
C GLU A 143 -13.15 3.76 -1.64
N LYS A 144 -13.59 4.31 -0.50
CA LYS A 144 -14.56 5.43 -0.44
C LYS A 144 -14.22 6.60 -1.38
N PHE A 145 -12.95 7.00 -1.41
CA PHE A 145 -12.49 8.17 -2.16
C PHE A 145 -11.44 7.85 -3.24
N ASP A 146 -11.08 6.56 -3.42
CA ASP A 146 -10.07 6.08 -4.37
C ASP A 146 -8.82 6.99 -4.47
N SER A 147 -8.27 7.37 -3.32
CA SER A 147 -7.18 8.36 -3.23
C SER A 147 -6.07 8.00 -2.25
N ASN A 148 -6.24 6.97 -1.42
CA ASN A 148 -5.25 6.62 -0.41
C ASN A 148 -4.68 5.22 -0.64
N TRP A 149 -5.53 4.18 -0.52
CA TRP A 149 -5.05 2.80 -0.50
C TRP A 149 -5.11 2.12 -1.86
N ASN A 150 -6.08 2.49 -2.71
CA ASN A 150 -6.21 1.93 -4.05
C ASN A 150 -4.96 2.16 -4.91
N CYS A 151 -4.38 3.37 -4.88
CA CYS A 151 -3.15 3.66 -5.61
C CYS A 151 -1.96 2.85 -5.10
N LEU A 152 -1.82 2.70 -3.78
CA LEU A 152 -0.75 1.91 -3.18
C LEU A 152 -0.84 0.44 -3.58
N LEU A 153 -2.01 -0.18 -3.36
CA LEU A 153 -2.21 -1.60 -3.67
C LEU A 153 -2.09 -1.87 -5.17
N SER A 154 -2.70 -1.04 -6.03
CA SER A 154 -2.56 -1.15 -7.49
C SER A 154 -1.09 -1.05 -7.92
N SER A 155 -0.34 -0.08 -7.38
CA SER A 155 1.08 0.11 -7.69
C SER A 155 1.92 -1.10 -7.27
N LEU A 156 1.73 -1.61 -6.06
CA LEU A 156 2.48 -2.76 -5.56
C LEU A 156 2.20 -4.03 -6.38
N VAL A 157 0.92 -4.29 -6.70
CA VAL A 157 0.54 -5.41 -7.57
C VAL A 157 1.21 -5.28 -8.94
N GLN A 158 1.19 -4.10 -9.56
CA GLN A 158 1.85 -3.85 -10.83
C GLN A 158 3.37 -4.07 -10.75
N ILE A 159 4.03 -3.65 -9.66
CA ILE A 159 5.47 -3.90 -9.44
C ILE A 159 5.78 -5.40 -9.32
N PHE A 160 4.91 -6.18 -8.67
CA PHE A 160 5.07 -7.63 -8.58
C PHE A 160 4.95 -8.30 -9.94
N LEU A 161 3.97 -7.88 -10.76
CA LEU A 161 3.62 -8.57 -12.00
C LEU A 161 4.39 -8.10 -13.25
N ASP A 162 4.81 -6.84 -13.29
CA ASP A 162 5.34 -6.21 -14.50
C ASP A 162 6.79 -5.71 -14.29
N PRO A 163 7.79 -6.38 -14.89
CA PRO A 163 9.19 -5.98 -14.78
C PRO A 163 9.46 -4.54 -15.23
N GLU A 164 8.72 -4.01 -16.21
CA GLU A 164 8.90 -2.63 -16.69
C GLU A 164 8.69 -1.62 -15.56
N ARG A 165 7.78 -1.92 -14.62
CA ARG A 165 7.48 -1.08 -13.44
C ARG A 165 8.62 -0.98 -12.43
N ARG A 166 9.67 -1.82 -12.58
CA ARG A 166 10.87 -1.82 -11.75
C ARG A 166 12.04 -1.05 -12.37
N THR A 167 11.89 -0.60 -13.63
CA THR A 167 12.83 0.35 -14.24
C THR A 167 12.56 1.76 -13.70
N ILE A 168 13.55 2.66 -13.76
CA ILE A 168 13.37 4.06 -13.35
C ILE A 168 12.21 4.71 -14.12
N LYS A 169 12.21 4.56 -15.45
CA LYS A 169 11.18 5.12 -16.33
C LYS A 169 9.81 4.53 -16.04
N GLY A 170 9.70 3.21 -15.92
CA GLY A 170 8.41 2.55 -15.68
C GLY A 170 7.86 2.82 -14.28
N PHE A 171 8.73 2.99 -13.27
CA PHE A 171 8.33 3.41 -11.93
C PHE A 171 7.84 4.87 -11.91
N GLN A 172 8.52 5.79 -12.61
CA GLN A 172 8.05 7.17 -12.78
C GLN A 172 6.67 7.21 -13.44
N GLN A 173 6.48 6.46 -14.53
CA GLN A 173 5.18 6.35 -15.21
C GLN A 173 4.11 5.76 -14.30
N LEU A 174 4.46 4.78 -13.46
CA LEU A 174 3.55 4.20 -12.48
C LEU A 174 3.09 5.25 -11.47
N LEU A 175 4.02 6.02 -10.89
CA LEU A 175 3.70 7.09 -9.94
C LEU A 175 2.85 8.18 -10.59
N SER A 176 3.22 8.65 -11.79
CA SER A 176 2.45 9.66 -12.52
C SER A 176 1.02 9.21 -12.78
N LYS A 177 0.82 7.94 -13.15
CA LYS A 177 -0.52 7.38 -13.40
C LYS A 177 -1.30 7.15 -12.11
N GLU A 178 -0.79 6.30 -11.21
CA GLU A 178 -1.55 5.82 -10.04
C GLU A 178 -1.71 6.87 -8.96
N TRP A 179 -0.70 7.72 -8.74
CA TRP A 179 -0.66 8.65 -7.61
C TRP A 179 -1.01 10.08 -8.01
N LEU A 180 -0.50 10.57 -9.14
CA LEU A 180 -0.75 11.96 -9.54
C LEU A 180 -2.05 12.12 -10.32
N TYR A 181 -2.24 11.33 -11.38
CA TYR A 181 -3.42 11.44 -12.24
C TYR A 181 -4.67 10.83 -11.58
N LEU A 182 -4.60 9.55 -11.19
CA LEU A 182 -5.78 8.82 -10.73
C LEU A 182 -6.21 9.13 -9.30
N SER A 183 -5.30 9.37 -8.35
CA SER A 183 -5.69 9.76 -6.99
C SER A 183 -6.02 11.26 -6.86
N GLY A 184 -5.76 12.04 -7.91
CA GLY A 184 -5.85 13.49 -7.91
C GLY A 184 -4.70 14.11 -7.12
N TYR A 185 -3.95 15.00 -7.76
CA TYR A 185 -2.96 15.80 -7.08
C TYR A 185 -3.63 16.64 -5.97
N LYS A 186 -3.50 16.20 -4.72
CA LYS A 186 -3.74 17.06 -3.56
C LYS A 186 -2.44 17.82 -3.33
N ARG A 187 -2.41 19.09 -3.74
CA ARG A 187 -1.41 20.02 -3.24
C ARG A 187 -1.55 20.00 -1.72
N MET A 188 -0.52 19.56 -1.01
CA MET A 188 -0.46 19.70 0.44
C MET A 188 -0.14 21.18 0.68
N ASP A 189 -1.18 21.96 0.96
CA ASP A 189 -1.05 23.33 1.45
C ASP A 189 -0.79 23.31 2.97
#